data_AF-A0A496UGA8-F1
#
_entry.id   AF-A0A496UGA8-F1
#
_cell.length_a   1.000
_cell.length_b   1.000
_cell.length_c   1.000
_cell.angle_alpha   90.00
_cell.angle_beta   90.00
_cell.angle_gamma   90.00
#
_symmetry.space_group_name_H-M   'P 1'
#
loop_
_entity.id
_entity.type
_entity.pdbx_description
1 polymer ?
#
loop_
_entity_poly.entity_id
_entity_poly.type
_entity_poly.pdbx_seq_one_letter_code
_entity_poly.pdbx_strand_id
1 'polypeptide(L)'
;MKIYKHEQYLEHEIYLPTTDQFYPNYPNDTVRVKVILCTKIWGYPAIRTCVWGADDCGYDRDEKFGTKKQARQAYKKRVDEINSWKVVTRKKLKELGFITA
;
A
#
# COMPACT_ATOMS: atom_id res chain seq x y z
N MET A 1 -27.59 23.41 -2.45
CA MET A 1 -27.07 22.08 -2.83
C MET A 1 -25.71 21.89 -2.18
N LYS A 2 -25.60 21.10 -1.10
CA LYS A 2 -24.31 20.82 -0.44
C LYS A 2 -23.56 19.82 -1.31
N ILE A 3 -22.50 20.28 -1.97
CA ILE A 3 -21.56 19.41 -2.68
C ILE A 3 -20.81 18.63 -1.60
N TYR A 4 -21.18 17.37 -1.39
CA TYR A 4 -20.37 16.44 -0.62
C TYR A 4 -19.10 16.21 -1.44
N LYS A 5 -18.04 16.99 -1.18
CA LYS A 5 -16.69 16.59 -1.56
C LYS A 5 -16.43 15.30 -0.80
N HIS A 6 -16.62 14.16 -1.47
CA HIS A 6 -16.02 12.91 -1.03
C HIS A 6 -14.56 13.25 -0.71
N GLU A 7 -14.15 13.15 0.56
CA GLU A 7 -12.75 13.29 0.93
C GLU A 7 -12.01 12.24 0.12
N GLN A 8 -11.43 12.66 -1.00
CA GLN A 8 -10.76 11.81 -1.96
C GLN A 8 -9.76 10.95 -1.21
N TYR A 9 -9.88 9.63 -1.36
CA TYR A 9 -8.84 8.71 -0.96
C TYR A 9 -7.56 9.15 -1.66
N LEU A 10 -6.48 9.37 -0.91
CA LEU A 10 -5.17 9.57 -1.53
C LEU A 10 -4.61 8.19 -1.79
N GLU A 11 -4.29 7.91 -3.03
CA GLU A 11 -3.65 6.67 -3.44
C GLU A 11 -2.38 6.96 -4.23
N HIS A 12 -1.40 6.08 -4.04
CA HIS A 12 -0.16 6.05 -4.80
C HIS A 12 0.06 4.61 -5.24
N GLU A 13 0.34 4.43 -6.52
CA GLU A 13 0.56 3.12 -7.12
C GLU A 13 1.85 3.13 -7.93
N ILE A 14 2.61 2.06 -7.82
CA ILE A 14 3.82 1.82 -8.61
C ILE A 14 3.98 0.31 -8.84
N TYR A 15 4.58 -0.05 -9.98
CA TYR A 15 4.97 -1.42 -10.29
C TYR A 15 6.45 -1.58 -10.00
N LEU A 16 6.79 -2.54 -9.14
CA LEU A 16 8.18 -2.79 -8.75
C LEU A 16 8.62 -4.19 -9.17
N PRO A 17 9.86 -4.36 -9.64
CA PRO A 17 10.41 -5.68 -9.93
C PRO A 17 10.38 -6.58 -8.70
N THR A 18 10.18 -7.87 -8.92
CA THR A 18 10.32 -8.92 -7.91
C THR A 18 11.15 -10.07 -8.45
N THR A 19 11.83 -10.78 -7.54
CA THR A 19 12.49 -12.05 -7.83
C THR A 19 11.69 -13.25 -7.30
N ASP A 20 10.60 -12.98 -6.59
CA ASP A 20 9.74 -14.02 -6.03
C ASP A 20 8.56 -14.27 -6.97
N GLN A 21 7.96 -15.46 -6.85
CA GLN A 21 6.73 -15.78 -7.56
C GLN A 21 5.52 -15.24 -6.80
N PHE A 22 4.99 -14.09 -7.18
CA PHE A 22 3.66 -13.64 -6.80
C PHE A 22 2.67 -14.10 -7.87
N TYR A 23 2.34 -15.39 -7.92
CA TYR A 23 1.60 -15.96 -9.05
C TYR A 23 0.18 -15.39 -9.15
N PRO A 24 -0.25 -14.92 -10.33
CA PRO A 24 0.58 -14.56 -11.49
C PRO A 24 1.28 -13.21 -11.26
N ASN A 25 2.57 -13.10 -11.61
CA ASN A 25 3.22 -11.80 -11.60
C ASN A 25 2.55 -10.88 -12.64
N TYR A 26 2.62 -9.57 -12.46
CA TYR A 26 2.38 -8.64 -13.57
C TYR A 26 3.48 -8.81 -14.63
N PRO A 27 3.31 -8.26 -15.86
CA PRO A 27 4.34 -8.32 -16.89
C PRO A 27 5.73 -7.89 -16.38
N ASN A 28 6.78 -8.47 -16.95
CA ASN A 28 8.19 -8.23 -16.60
C ASN A 28 8.56 -8.56 -15.14
N ASP A 29 7.95 -9.61 -14.57
CA ASP A 29 8.22 -10.06 -13.20
C ASP A 29 8.07 -8.92 -12.17
N THR A 30 6.97 -8.19 -12.28
CA THR A 30 6.65 -7.09 -11.38
C THR A 30 5.48 -7.44 -10.46
N VAL A 31 5.41 -6.71 -9.34
CA VAL A 31 4.25 -6.66 -8.45
C VAL A 31 3.69 -5.25 -8.41
N ARG A 32 2.39 -5.14 -8.22
CA ARG A 32 1.73 -3.85 -7.98
C ARG A 32 1.88 -3.51 -6.51
N VAL A 33 2.47 -2.34 -6.22
CA VAL A 33 2.56 -1.79 -4.86
C VAL A 33 1.68 -0.56 -4.76
N LYS A 34 0.71 -0.60 -3.86
CA LYS A 34 -0.28 0.47 -3.69
C LYS A 34 -0.32 0.95 -2.24
N VAL A 35 -0.23 2.26 -2.03
CA VAL A 35 -0.44 2.90 -0.73
C VAL A 35 -1.75 3.67 -0.78
N ILE A 36 -2.63 3.43 0.18
CA ILE A 36 -3.93 4.08 0.26
C ILE A 36 -4.04 4.76 1.61
N LEU A 37 -4.25 6.08 1.61
CA LEU A 37 -4.71 6.79 2.79
C LEU A 37 -6.23 6.63 2.88
N CYS A 38 -6.65 5.92 3.90
CA CYS A 38 -8.05 5.70 4.16
C CYS A 38 -8.52 6.64 5.26
N THR A 39 -9.50 7.48 4.93
CA THR A 39 -10.06 8.45 5.88
C THR A 39 -10.79 7.78 7.05
N LYS A 40 -11.27 6.54 6.85
CA LYS A 40 -11.84 5.69 7.90
C LYS A 40 -11.79 4.21 7.50
N ILE A 41 -10.88 3.43 8.08
CA ILE A 41 -10.96 1.94 8.11
C ILE A 41 -11.27 1.54 9.56
N TRP A 42 -12.29 0.70 9.75
CA TRP A 42 -12.71 0.21 11.08
C TRP A 42 -12.93 1.31 12.13
N GLY A 43 -13.32 2.51 11.70
CA GLY A 43 -13.56 3.64 12.60
C GLY A 43 -12.38 4.62 12.77
N TYR A 44 -11.19 4.31 12.25
CA TYR A 44 -9.98 5.11 12.47
C TYR A 44 -9.33 5.56 11.15
N PRO A 45 -8.65 6.72 11.12
CA PRO A 45 -7.74 7.05 10.04
C PRO A 45 -6.64 5.99 9.92
N ALA A 46 -6.39 5.50 8.72
CA ALA A 46 -5.43 4.43 8.49
C ALA A 46 -4.70 4.63 7.16
N ILE A 47 -3.54 4.02 7.03
CA ILE A 47 -2.95 3.74 5.72
C ILE A 47 -2.95 2.23 5.51
N ARG A 48 -3.27 1.82 4.29
CA ARG A 48 -3.07 0.45 3.83
C ARG A 48 -1.99 0.45 2.77
N THR A 49 -1.03 -0.47 2.88
CA THR A 49 -0.06 -0.75 1.83
C THR A 49 -0.30 -2.16 1.32
N CYS A 50 -0.50 -2.29 0.02
CA CYS A 50 -0.78 -3.55 -0.67
C CYS A 50 0.38 -3.86 -1.62
N VAL A 51 0.76 -5.13 -1.71
CA VAL A 51 1.77 -5.64 -2.64
C VAL A 51 1.23 -6.93 -3.25
N TRP A 52 0.71 -6.86 -4.48
CA TRP A 52 -0.05 -7.96 -5.09
C TRP A 52 0.50 -8.38 -6.45
N GLY A 53 0.25 -9.64 -6.78
CA GLY A 53 0.30 -10.15 -8.15
C GLY A 53 -0.90 -9.70 -8.99
N ALA A 54 -0.97 -10.17 -10.22
CA ALA A 54 -2.01 -9.86 -11.19
C ALA A 54 -3.35 -10.57 -10.92
N ASP A 55 -3.40 -11.52 -9.98
CA ASP A 55 -4.64 -12.11 -9.44
C ASP A 55 -5.19 -11.34 -8.23
N ASP A 56 -4.61 -10.19 -7.89
CA ASP A 56 -4.92 -9.42 -6.69
C ASP A 56 -4.65 -10.18 -5.37
N CYS A 57 -3.87 -11.27 -5.38
CA CYS A 57 -3.35 -11.91 -4.18
C CYS A 57 -1.97 -11.36 -3.82
N GLY A 58 -1.65 -11.32 -2.52
CA GLY A 58 -0.31 -10.95 -2.09
C GLY A 58 -0.21 -10.61 -0.62
N TYR A 59 0.28 -9.41 -0.32
CA TYR A 59 0.59 -8.99 1.02
C TYR A 59 0.03 -7.60 1.33
N ASP A 60 -0.52 -7.47 2.53
CA ASP A 60 -1.07 -6.22 3.04
C ASP A 60 -0.37 -5.81 4.34
N ARG A 61 -0.29 -4.49 4.55
CA ARG A 61 0.10 -3.89 5.82
C ARG A 61 -0.81 -2.71 6.12
N ASP A 62 -1.50 -2.80 7.23
CA ASP A 62 -2.36 -1.74 7.75
C ASP A 62 -1.71 -1.03 8.93
N GLU A 63 -1.73 0.30 8.91
CA GLU A 63 -1.28 1.13 10.02
C GLU A 63 -2.39 2.08 10.44
N LYS A 64 -2.75 2.01 11.72
CA LYS A 64 -3.83 2.80 12.32
C LYS A 64 -3.25 4.04 12.99
N PHE A 65 -3.97 5.16 12.90
CA PHE A 65 -3.56 6.43 13.50
C PHE A 65 -4.68 7.04 14.32
N GLY A 66 -4.30 7.80 15.36
CA GLY A 66 -5.27 8.52 16.20
C GLY A 66 -5.92 9.71 15.48
N THR A 67 -5.23 10.29 14.48
CA THR A 67 -5.71 11.49 13.77
C THR A 67 -5.46 11.43 12.26
N LYS A 68 -6.31 12.12 11.48
CA LYS A 68 -6.15 12.27 10.03
C LYS A 68 -4.82 12.94 9.65
N LYS A 69 -4.32 13.86 10.48
CA LYS A 69 -3.05 14.57 10.24
C LYS A 69 -1.86 13.60 10.33
N GLN A 70 -1.83 12.76 11.36
CA GLN A 70 -0.79 11.72 11.51
C GLN A 70 -0.82 10.75 10.33
N ALA A 71 -2.02 10.26 9.95
CA ALA A 71 -2.17 9.36 8.82
C ALA A 71 -1.65 9.98 7.50
N ARG A 72 -1.94 11.27 7.24
CA ARG A 72 -1.42 11.99 6.06
C ARG A 72 0.10 12.12 6.06
N GLN A 73 0.72 12.38 7.21
CA GLN A 73 2.18 12.46 7.31
C GLN A 73 2.83 11.09 7.10
N ALA A 74 2.25 10.04 7.70
CA ALA A 74 2.71 8.67 7.51
C ALA A 74 2.54 8.19 6.06
N TYR A 75 1.42 8.54 5.41
CA TYR A 75 1.19 8.28 3.99
C TYR A 75 2.33 8.83 3.12
N LYS A 76 2.70 10.11 3.29
CA LYS A 76 3.80 10.72 2.52
C LYS A 76 5.12 9.96 2.73
N LYS A 77 5.45 9.65 3.99
CA LYS A 77 6.66 8.88 4.31
C LYS A 77 6.65 7.49 3.68
N ARG A 78 5.51 6.80 3.67
CA ARG A 78 5.38 5.47 3.06
C ARG A 78 5.48 5.53 1.53
N VAL A 79 4.93 6.57 0.91
CA VAL A 79 5.11 6.82 -0.53
C VAL A 79 6.59 7.03 -0.86
N ASP A 80 7.29 7.88 -0.11
CA ASP A 80 8.72 8.12 -0.30
C ASP A 80 9.54 6.84 -0.09
N GLU A 81 9.21 6.06 0.95
CA GLU A 81 9.83 4.77 1.24
C GLU A 81 9.68 3.80 0.07
N ILE A 82 8.47 3.61 -0.45
CA ILE A 82 8.20 2.67 -1.56
C ILE A 82 8.85 3.15 -2.86
N ASN A 83 8.84 4.45 -3.15
CA ASN A 83 9.53 4.99 -4.32
C ASN A 83 11.04 4.77 -4.27
N SER A 84 11.62 4.53 -3.09
CA SER A 84 13.03 4.18 -2.92
C SER A 84 13.33 2.69 -3.10
N TRP A 85 12.30 1.84 -3.17
CA TRP A 85 12.49 0.40 -3.35
C TRP A 85 12.91 0.09 -4.79
N LYS A 86 13.98 -0.70 -4.94
CA LYS A 86 14.45 -1.18 -6.24
C LYS A 86 13.88 -2.53 -6.64
N VAL A 87 13.66 -3.39 -5.65
CA VAL A 87 13.12 -4.74 -5.81
C VAL A 87 12.28 -5.07 -4.58
N VAL A 88 11.24 -5.86 -4.80
CA VAL A 88 10.33 -6.34 -3.76
C VAL A 88 10.47 -7.86 -3.62
N THR A 89 10.65 -8.32 -2.39
CA THR A 89 10.69 -9.74 -2.06
C THR A 89 9.80 -10.03 -0.85
N ARG A 90 9.17 -11.19 -0.81
CA ARG A 90 8.38 -11.72 0.31
C ARG A 90 9.15 -11.69 1.61
N LYS A 91 10.46 -11.95 1.58
CA LYS A 91 11.33 -11.84 2.77
C LYS A 91 11.31 -10.41 3.33
N LYS A 92 11.62 -9.42 2.48
CA LYS A 92 11.57 -8.00 2.87
C LYS A 92 10.19 -7.59 3.36
N LEU A 93 9.11 -8.04 2.70
CA LEU A 93 7.75 -7.74 3.13
C LEU A 93 7.45 -8.29 4.53
N LYS A 94 7.83 -9.54 4.82
CA LYS A 94 7.69 -10.14 6.15
C LYS A 94 8.49 -9.38 7.21
N GLU A 95 9.73 -8.99 6.91
CA GLU A 95 10.57 -8.17 7.81
C GLU A 95 9.96 -6.80 8.09
N LEU A 96 9.24 -6.24 7.11
CA LEU A 96 8.49 -4.99 7.25
C LEU A 96 7.10 -5.18 7.87
N GLY A 97 6.75 -6.38 8.32
CA GLY A 97 5.49 -6.68 9.01
C GLY A 97 4.26 -6.75 8.11
N PHE A 98 4.44 -6.99 6.79
CA PHE A 98 3.32 -7.32 5.93
C PHE A 98 2.82 -8.75 6.20
N ILE A 99 1.51 -8.93 6.10
CA ILE A 99 0.83 -10.22 6.23
C ILE A 99 0.28 -10.65 4.89
N THR A 100 0.12 -11.96 4.68
CA THR A 100 -0.56 -12.47 3.48
C THR A 100 -2.00 -11.98 3.48
N ALA A 101 -2.44 -11.43 2.35
CA ALA A 101 -3.80 -10.96 2.12
C ALA A 101 -4.77 -12.10 1.76
#